data_AF-K1S9C1-F1
#
_entry.id   AF-K1S9C1-F1
#
_cell.length_a   1.000
_cell.length_b   1.000
_cell.length_c   1.000
_cell.angle_alpha   90.00
_cell.angle_beta   90.00
_cell.angle_gamma   90.00
#
_symmetry.space_group_name_H-M   'P 1'
#
loop_
_entity.id
_entity.type
_entity.pdbx_description
1 polymer ?
#
loop_
_entity_poly.entity_id
_entity_poly.type
_entity_poly.pdbx_seq_one_letter_code
_entity_poly.pdbx_strand_id
1 'polypeptide(L)'
;MKNQNLIDAIAPRLTELMIQRIEHLETDWQKPWITDLAHGLPRNLRGTPYRAGNILMLLFLSGIAGYQTPIFMTFRQAKEEGLNILKGSLSFPVYFWKICIRHKETRRKIDLEEYHQLPKEARKQYEVIPIIRYYS
;
A
#
# COMPACT_ATOMS: atom_id res chain seq x y z
N MET A 1 -11.32 -14.94 -5.72
CA MET A 1 -12.12 -14.34 -4.63
C MET A 1 -11.34 -13.40 -3.70
N LYS A 2 -10.21 -13.76 -3.06
CA LYS A 2 -9.54 -12.86 -2.08
C LYS A 2 -9.00 -11.52 -2.64
N ASN A 3 -8.64 -11.47 -3.91
CA ASN A 3 -8.10 -10.24 -4.53
C ASN A 3 -9.19 -9.31 -5.07
N GLN A 4 -10.45 -9.78 -5.23
CA GLN A 4 -11.54 -8.95 -5.76
C GLN A 4 -11.88 -7.82 -4.77
N ASN A 5 -12.04 -8.18 -3.48
CA ASN A 5 -12.33 -7.23 -2.40
C ASN A 5 -11.25 -6.15 -2.23
N LEU A 6 -10.03 -6.38 -2.69
CA LEU A 6 -8.98 -5.36 -2.70
C LEU A 6 -9.21 -4.36 -3.82
N ILE A 7 -9.44 -4.85 -5.05
CA ILE A 7 -9.67 -3.99 -6.22
C ILE A 7 -10.86 -3.09 -5.93
N ASP A 8 -11.93 -3.65 -5.35
CA ASP A 8 -13.13 -2.91 -4.98
C ASP A 8 -12.87 -1.86 -3.88
N ALA A 9 -11.85 -2.06 -3.01
CA ALA A 9 -11.48 -1.10 -1.97
C ALA A 9 -10.52 0.00 -2.46
N ILE A 10 -9.57 -0.34 -3.34
CA ILE A 10 -8.50 0.56 -3.78
C ILE A 10 -8.89 1.32 -5.05
N ALA A 11 -9.51 0.65 -6.04
CA ALA A 11 -9.77 1.26 -7.34
C ALA A 11 -10.69 2.50 -7.22
N PRO A 12 -11.80 2.48 -6.45
CA PRO A 12 -12.62 3.68 -6.30
C PRO A 12 -11.86 4.85 -5.66
N ARG A 13 -10.99 4.56 -4.68
CA ARG A 13 -10.17 5.59 -4.00
C ARG A 13 -9.12 6.18 -4.91
N LEU A 14 -8.47 5.36 -5.72
CA LEU A 14 -7.55 5.85 -6.74
C LEU A 14 -8.28 6.69 -7.78
N THR A 15 -9.44 6.24 -8.26
CA THR A 15 -10.26 7.00 -9.22
C THR A 15 -10.69 8.35 -8.65
N GLU A 16 -11.15 8.38 -7.41
CA GLU A 16 -11.53 9.61 -6.71
C GLU A 16 -10.35 10.58 -6.59
N LEU A 17 -9.16 10.10 -6.19
CA LEU A 17 -7.95 10.92 -6.14
C LEU A 17 -7.53 11.43 -7.54
N MET A 18 -7.65 10.60 -8.57
CA MET A 18 -7.34 10.98 -9.95
C MET A 18 -8.28 12.09 -10.42
N ILE A 19 -9.59 11.94 -10.22
CA ILE A 19 -10.59 12.95 -10.61
C ILE A 19 -10.30 14.27 -9.90
N GLN A 20 -10.16 14.24 -8.57
CA GLN A 20 -9.87 15.45 -7.79
C GLN A 20 -8.56 16.09 -8.27
N ARG A 21 -7.53 15.29 -8.57
CA ARG A 21 -6.28 15.86 -9.06
C ARG A 21 -6.45 16.53 -10.42
N ILE A 22 -7.20 15.92 -11.34
CA ILE A 22 -7.50 16.48 -12.66
C ILE A 22 -8.31 17.77 -12.54
N GLU A 23 -9.31 17.82 -11.69
CA GLU A 23 -10.15 19.00 -11.46
C GLU A 23 -9.34 20.20 -10.94
N HIS A 24 -8.29 19.94 -10.15
CA HIS A 24 -7.37 20.98 -9.67
C HIS A 24 -6.27 21.36 -10.70
N LEU A 25 -6.16 20.69 -11.83
CA LEU A 25 -5.26 21.11 -12.91
C LEU A 25 -5.94 22.24 -13.69
N GLU A 26 -5.60 23.48 -13.33
CA GLU A 26 -6.30 24.69 -13.79
C GLU A 26 -6.29 24.91 -15.32
N THR A 27 -5.46 24.23 -16.12
CA THR A 27 -5.50 24.43 -17.60
C THR A 27 -4.69 23.45 -18.45
N ASP A 28 -3.76 22.68 -17.88
CA ASP A 28 -2.82 21.86 -18.67
C ASP A 28 -2.57 20.48 -18.04
N TRP A 29 -2.99 19.43 -18.75
CA TRP A 29 -2.79 18.04 -18.34
C TRP A 29 -1.31 17.62 -18.33
N GLN A 30 -0.43 18.41 -18.94
CA GLN A 30 1.01 18.15 -19.02
C GLN A 30 1.80 18.63 -17.79
N LYS A 31 1.19 19.35 -16.85
CA LYS A 31 1.90 20.03 -15.74
C LYS A 31 1.83 19.26 -14.43
N PRO A 32 2.83 19.43 -13.53
CA PRO A 32 3.29 18.32 -12.71
C PRO A 32 2.16 17.79 -11.83
N TRP A 33 1.78 16.55 -12.10
CA TRP A 33 0.76 15.85 -11.32
C TRP A 33 1.15 15.75 -9.84
N ILE A 34 2.44 15.82 -9.54
CA ILE A 34 3.00 15.92 -8.19
C ILE A 34 3.79 17.22 -8.14
N THR A 35 3.24 18.24 -7.46
CA THR A 35 3.79 19.60 -7.43
C THR A 35 4.87 19.81 -6.38
N ASP A 36 4.93 18.97 -5.35
CA ASP A 36 5.87 19.13 -4.25
C ASP A 36 6.43 17.77 -3.78
N LEU A 37 7.73 17.59 -3.99
CA LEU A 37 8.55 16.47 -3.50
C LEU A 37 9.63 16.95 -2.52
N ALA A 38 9.63 18.23 -2.12
CA ALA A 38 10.62 18.79 -1.20
C ALA A 38 10.56 18.07 0.16
N HIS A 39 9.38 17.60 0.54
CA HIS A 39 9.13 16.80 1.74
C HIS A 39 9.42 15.29 1.58
N GLY A 40 9.91 14.89 0.42
CA GLY A 40 10.31 13.52 0.10
C GLY A 40 9.16 12.58 -0.30
N LEU A 41 9.51 11.32 -0.57
CA LEU A 41 8.53 10.29 -0.89
C LEU A 41 7.77 9.81 0.36
N PRO A 42 6.50 9.36 0.21
CA PRO A 42 5.73 8.82 1.31
C PRO A 42 6.44 7.69 2.04
N ARG A 43 6.41 7.73 3.36
CA ARG A 43 7.05 6.73 4.24
C ARG A 43 6.10 6.31 5.35
N ASN A 44 6.29 5.10 5.86
CA ASN A 44 5.65 4.72 7.12
C ASN A 44 6.35 5.41 8.30
N LEU A 45 5.75 5.34 9.50
CA LEU A 45 6.32 5.90 10.73
C LEU A 45 7.77 5.45 11.02
N ARG A 46 8.16 4.25 10.58
CA ARG A 46 9.52 3.70 10.76
C ARG A 46 10.51 4.16 9.68
N GLY A 47 10.11 5.10 8.82
CA GLY A 47 10.95 5.65 7.75
C GLY A 47 11.05 4.77 6.49
N THR A 48 10.36 3.63 6.44
CA THR A 48 10.36 2.74 5.26
C THR A 48 9.54 3.38 4.13
N PRO A 49 10.12 3.57 2.93
CA PRO A 49 9.38 4.16 1.81
C PRO A 49 8.29 3.21 1.31
N TYR A 50 7.13 3.78 0.97
CA TYR A 50 6.08 3.06 0.25
C TYR A 50 6.55 2.68 -1.16
N ARG A 51 5.87 1.72 -1.77
CA ARG A 51 6.24 1.16 -3.08
C ARG A 51 5.04 1.13 -4.03
N ALA A 52 5.35 1.16 -5.33
CA ALA A 52 4.40 1.01 -6.43
C ALA A 52 3.24 2.04 -6.33
N GLY A 53 2.00 1.62 -6.63
CA GLY A 53 0.84 2.52 -6.67
C GLY A 53 0.56 3.27 -5.37
N ASN A 54 0.98 2.75 -4.21
CA ASN A 54 0.85 3.50 -2.95
C ASN A 54 1.64 4.82 -2.97
N ILE A 55 2.74 4.91 -3.72
CA ILE A 55 3.50 6.16 -3.84
C ILE A 55 2.60 7.23 -4.48
N LEU A 56 2.00 6.90 -5.62
CA LEU A 56 1.13 7.82 -6.35
C LEU A 56 -0.09 8.22 -5.52
N MET A 57 -0.78 7.24 -4.94
CA MET A 57 -1.98 7.47 -4.12
C MET A 57 -1.69 8.37 -2.92
N LEU A 58 -0.59 8.12 -2.20
CA LEU A 58 -0.24 8.90 -1.01
C LEU A 58 0.28 10.29 -1.36
N LEU A 59 0.95 10.46 -2.50
CA LEU A 59 1.35 11.78 -2.99
C LEU A 59 0.13 12.62 -3.38
N PHE A 60 -0.86 12.05 -4.08
CA PHE A 60 -2.10 12.75 -4.39
C PHE A 60 -2.89 13.09 -3.14
N LEU A 61 -3.04 12.15 -2.22
CA LEU A 61 -3.69 12.39 -0.94
C LEU A 61 -2.99 13.54 -0.18
N SER A 62 -1.66 13.54 -0.13
CA SER A 62 -0.90 14.58 0.57
C SER A 62 -1.09 15.95 -0.07
N GLY A 63 -1.07 16.02 -1.41
CA GLY A 63 -1.30 17.25 -2.16
C GLY A 63 -2.72 17.81 -1.97
N ILE A 64 -3.75 16.94 -2.02
CA ILE A 64 -5.15 17.32 -1.84
C ILE A 64 -5.43 17.75 -0.40
N ALA A 65 -4.91 17.01 0.58
CA ALA A 65 -5.13 17.29 2.01
C ALA A 65 -4.18 18.37 2.58
N GLY A 66 -3.21 18.84 1.80
CA GLY A 66 -2.24 19.84 2.23
C GLY A 66 -1.22 19.35 3.27
N TYR A 67 -0.94 18.04 3.30
CA TYR A 67 0.02 17.47 4.25
C TYR A 67 1.45 17.90 3.93
N GLN A 68 2.10 18.55 4.88
CA GLN A 68 3.49 19.01 4.78
C GLN A 68 4.51 17.89 4.98
N THR A 69 4.09 16.74 5.49
CA THR A 69 5.00 15.62 5.76
C THR A 69 4.28 14.31 5.43
N PRO A 70 4.69 13.60 4.35
CA PRO A 70 3.99 12.42 3.88
C PRO A 70 4.37 11.17 4.71
N ILE A 71 4.19 11.25 6.03
CA ILE A 71 4.38 10.13 6.96
C ILE A 71 3.02 9.54 7.30
N PHE A 72 2.89 8.23 7.09
CA PHE A 72 1.65 7.51 7.33
C PHE A 72 1.85 6.40 8.35
N MET A 73 0.80 6.13 9.12
CA MET A 73 0.79 5.06 10.11
C MET A 73 -0.59 4.46 10.26
N THR A 74 -0.64 3.23 10.75
CA THR A 74 -1.91 2.61 11.14
C THR A 74 -2.39 3.17 12.47
N PHE A 75 -3.70 3.12 12.72
CA PHE A 75 -4.27 3.50 14.02
C PHE A 75 -3.63 2.75 15.18
N ARG A 76 -3.31 1.46 14.99
CA ARG A 76 -2.63 0.64 15.98
C ARG A 76 -1.23 1.18 16.31
N GLN A 77 -0.46 1.55 15.29
CA GLN A 77 0.87 2.16 15.50
C GLN A 77 0.76 3.48 16.24
N ALA A 78 -0.21 4.34 15.88
CA ALA A 78 -0.43 5.60 16.60
C ALA A 78 -0.68 5.34 18.10
N LYS A 79 -1.54 4.37 18.43
CA LYS A 79 -1.83 3.99 19.81
C LYS A 79 -0.62 3.41 20.55
N GLU A 80 0.18 2.57 19.89
CA GLU A 80 1.41 2.00 20.45
C GLU A 80 2.44 3.09 20.80
N GLU A 81 2.45 4.19 20.04
CA GLU A 81 3.33 5.35 20.23
C GLU A 81 2.70 6.44 21.14
N GLY A 82 1.54 6.17 21.75
CA GLY A 82 0.85 7.10 22.64
C GLY A 82 0.22 8.31 21.93
N LEU A 83 0.08 8.26 20.61
CA LEU A 83 -0.52 9.32 19.79
C LEU A 83 -2.05 9.17 19.74
N ASN A 84 -2.73 10.31 19.74
CA ASN A 84 -4.18 10.37 19.55
C ASN A 84 -4.50 10.90 18.15
N ILE A 85 -5.37 10.20 17.42
CA ILE A 85 -5.88 10.65 16.13
C ILE A 85 -7.00 11.67 16.35
N LEU A 86 -6.96 12.77 15.60
CA LEU A 86 -7.98 13.82 15.69
C LEU A 86 -9.36 13.26 15.33
N LYS A 87 -10.38 13.70 16.08
CA LYS A 87 -11.75 13.28 15.83
C LYS A 87 -12.18 13.74 14.43
N GLY A 88 -12.71 12.81 13.64
CA GLY A 88 -13.15 13.06 12.26
C GLY A 88 -12.09 12.78 11.20
N SER A 89 -10.83 12.46 11.57
CA SER A 89 -9.84 11.99 10.60
C SER A 89 -10.28 10.67 9.97
N LEU A 90 -10.18 10.60 8.64
CA LEU A 90 -10.50 9.41 7.86
C LEU A 90 -9.23 8.61 7.57
N SER A 91 -9.40 7.30 7.50
CA SER A 91 -8.33 6.39 7.10
C SER A 91 -8.26 6.30 5.57
N PHE A 92 -7.10 5.91 5.05
CA PHE A 92 -6.87 5.81 3.61
C PHE A 92 -6.20 4.48 3.28
N PRO A 93 -6.73 3.71 2.31
CA PRO A 93 -6.26 2.35 2.13
C PRO A 93 -4.94 2.28 1.37
N VAL A 94 -4.03 1.44 1.84
CA VAL A 94 -2.75 1.13 1.18
C VAL A 94 -2.59 -0.38 1.05
N TYR A 95 -2.00 -0.85 -0.04
CA TYR A 95 -1.94 -2.28 -0.35
C TYR A 95 -0.52 -2.81 -0.46
N PHE A 96 -0.34 -4.09 -0.16
CA PHE A 96 0.92 -4.80 -0.35
C PHE A 96 0.64 -6.22 -0.81
N TRP A 97 1.54 -6.75 -1.62
CA TRP A 97 1.50 -8.15 -2.00
C TRP A 97 2.55 -8.91 -1.18
N LYS A 98 2.23 -10.16 -0.87
CA LYS A 98 3.16 -11.09 -0.26
C LYS A 98 3.02 -12.46 -0.91
N ILE A 99 4.11 -13.19 -0.99
CA ILE A 99 4.08 -14.58 -1.44
C ILE A 99 3.74 -15.46 -0.24
N CYS A 100 2.78 -16.35 -0.40
CA CYS A 100 2.48 -17.41 0.54
C CYS A 100 2.88 -18.73 -0.10
N ILE A 101 3.84 -19.41 0.50
CA ILE A 101 4.30 -20.73 0.04
C ILE A 101 3.71 -21.77 0.97
N ARG A 102 3.05 -22.76 0.40
CA ARG A 102 2.35 -23.78 1.17
C ARG A 102 2.50 -25.15 0.54
N HIS A 103 2.72 -26.18 1.34
CA HIS A 103 2.75 -27.55 0.87
C HIS A 103 1.37 -27.99 0.37
N LYS A 104 1.30 -28.67 -0.77
CA LYS A 104 0.04 -29.05 -1.43
C LYS A 104 -0.84 -29.94 -0.55
N GLU A 105 -0.26 -30.96 0.07
CA GLU A 105 -0.97 -31.93 0.92
C GLU A 105 -1.10 -31.47 2.37
N THR A 106 0.02 -31.33 3.09
CA THR A 106 0.04 -31.00 4.52
C THR A 106 -0.44 -29.59 4.85
N ARG A 107 -0.59 -28.70 3.85
CA ARG A 107 -0.92 -27.29 4.02
C ARG A 107 0.04 -26.50 4.92
N ARG A 108 1.22 -27.05 5.25
CA ARG A 108 2.27 -26.37 6.01
C ARG A 108 2.80 -25.19 5.21
N LYS A 109 2.96 -24.04 5.86
CA LYS A 109 3.54 -22.84 5.24
C LYS A 109 5.03 -22.78 5.54
N ILE A 110 5.79 -22.33 4.56
CA ILE A 110 7.21 -22.03 4.67
C ILE A 110 7.47 -20.61 4.17
N ASP A 111 8.59 -20.03 4.56
CA ASP A 111 8.99 -18.74 4.04
C ASP A 111 9.66 -18.86 2.64
N LEU A 112 9.95 -17.72 2.04
CA LEU A 112 10.55 -17.66 0.71
C LEU A 112 11.99 -18.19 0.70
N GLU A 113 12.73 -17.98 1.78
CA GLU A 113 14.13 -18.39 1.90
C GLU A 113 14.24 -19.90 1.98
N GLU A 114 13.48 -20.52 2.90
CA GLU A 114 13.35 -21.97 3.05
C GLU A 114 12.94 -22.63 1.73
N TYR A 115 12.00 -22.03 1.00
CA TYR A 115 11.60 -22.52 -0.32
C TYR A 115 12.73 -22.48 -1.35
N HIS A 116 13.55 -21.43 -1.35
CA HIS A 116 14.69 -21.31 -2.26
C HIS A 116 15.84 -22.26 -1.90
N GLN A 117 15.95 -22.70 -0.65
CA GLN A 117 16.93 -23.71 -0.25
C GLN A 117 16.50 -25.15 -0.60
N LEU A 118 15.21 -25.40 -0.88
CA LEU A 118 14.74 -26.75 -1.25
C LEU A 118 15.28 -27.21 -2.63
N PRO A 119 15.56 -28.52 -2.79
CA PRO A 119 15.80 -29.14 -4.09
C PRO A 119 14.63 -28.91 -5.06
N LYS A 120 14.90 -28.86 -6.37
CA LYS A 120 13.90 -28.55 -7.39
C LYS A 120 12.73 -29.55 -7.37
N GLU A 121 13.00 -30.81 -7.04
CA GLU A 121 12.02 -31.89 -6.92
C GLU A 121 11.06 -31.62 -5.75
N ALA A 122 11.60 -31.22 -4.59
CA ALA A 122 10.83 -30.91 -3.40
C ALA A 122 9.96 -29.65 -3.60
N ARG A 123 10.45 -28.65 -4.36
CA ARG A 123 9.66 -27.44 -4.68
C ARG A 123 8.35 -27.75 -5.42
N LYS A 124 8.28 -28.83 -6.19
CA LYS A 124 7.05 -29.26 -6.90
C LYS A 124 5.90 -29.63 -5.95
N GLN A 125 6.22 -29.96 -4.69
CA GLN A 125 5.24 -30.28 -3.65
C GLN A 125 4.62 -29.03 -3.00
N TYR A 126 5.14 -27.84 -3.31
CA TYR A 126 4.64 -26.58 -2.80
C TYR A 126 3.88 -25.78 -3.86
N GLU A 127 2.85 -25.07 -3.42
CA GLU A 127 2.16 -24.03 -4.17
C GLU A 127 2.69 -22.66 -3.73
N VAL A 128 3.01 -21.81 -4.71
CA VAL A 128 3.45 -20.43 -4.51
C VAL A 128 2.30 -19.51 -4.86
N ILE A 129 1.67 -18.91 -3.86
CA ILE A 129 0.43 -18.13 -4.02
C ILE A 129 0.71 -16.66 -3.73
N PRO A 130 0.57 -15.75 -4.72
CA PRO A 130 0.59 -14.31 -4.45
C PRO A 130 -0.69 -13.91 -3.72
N ILE A 131 -0.54 -13.33 -2.53
CA ILE A 131 -1.63 -12.80 -1.72
C ILE A 131 -1.48 -11.30 -1.65
N ILE A 132 -2.51 -10.57 -2.05
CA ILE A 132 -2.55 -9.13 -1.84
C ILE A 132 -3.38 -8.85 -0.59
N ARG A 133 -2.92 -7.88 0.19
CA ARG A 133 -3.57 -7.38 1.40
C ARG A 133 -3.58 -5.87 1.35
N TYR A 134 -4.50 -5.26 2.08
CA TYR A 134 -4.48 -3.84 2.32
C TYR A 134 -4.70 -3.53 3.79
N TYR A 135 -4.25 -2.35 4.19
CA TYR A 135 -4.65 -1.69 5.40
C TYR A 135 -5.67 -0.63 5.00
N SER A 136 -6.76 -0.51 5.74
CA SER A 136 -7.77 0.55 5.61
C SER A 136 -7.58 1.58 6.70
#